data_AF-A0AAV2Q626-F1
#
_entry.id   AF-A0AAV2Q626-F1
#
_cell.length_a   1.000
_cell.length_b   1.000
_cell.length_c   1.000
_cell.angle_alpha   90.00
_cell.angle_beta   90.00
_cell.angle_gamma   90.00
#
_symmetry.space_group_name_H-M   'P 1'
#
loop_
_entity.id
_entity.type
_entity.pdbx_description
1 polymer ?
#
loop_
_entity_poly.entity_id
_entity_poly.type
_entity_poly.pdbx_seq_one_letter_code
_entity_poly.pdbx_strand_id
1 'polypeptide(L)'
;MAEDEAKDIPVVEDDADARRAEVKARMAKETALTKKKKGFMTPARKSKLRMLLRKKAAEELKKEEAKRKEERRRIVGERCGKEKPIENIPDDGLRTIVQEYYNHILACEDAKYDLEMKLMVNDFTIVDLTNKVTDLRGRFVKPTLKKVAKFEDKFAQLNKKAAEFKFKSELDQTL
;
A
#
# COMPACT_ATOMS: atom_id res chain seq x y z
N MET A 1 0.40 -46.43 -37.66
CA MET A 1 -0.37 -45.41 -36.94
C MET A 1 -0.79 -46.04 -35.63
N ALA A 2 -0.21 -45.58 -34.52
CA ALA A 2 -0.67 -45.91 -33.19
C ALA A 2 -0.37 -44.69 -32.32
N GLU A 3 -1.40 -44.23 -31.65
CA GLU A 3 -1.61 -42.88 -31.16
C GLU A 3 -0.80 -42.56 -29.91
N ASP A 4 -0.46 -41.28 -29.80
CA ASP A 4 0.28 -40.64 -28.72
C ASP A 4 -0.65 -40.53 -27.48
N GLU A 5 -0.45 -41.39 -26.48
CA GLU A 5 -1.18 -41.32 -25.21
C GLU A 5 -0.68 -40.15 -24.36
N ALA A 6 -1.34 -39.01 -24.48
CA ALA A 6 -1.26 -37.92 -23.52
C ALA A 6 -1.77 -38.41 -22.15
N LYS A 7 -0.86 -38.62 -21.20
CA LYS A 7 -1.20 -38.86 -19.79
C LYS A 7 -1.74 -37.58 -19.17
N ASP A 8 -3.06 -37.51 -19.04
CA ASP A 8 -3.72 -36.54 -18.16
C ASP A 8 -3.27 -36.78 -16.72
N ILE A 9 -2.52 -35.81 -16.17
CA ILE A 9 -2.12 -35.77 -14.77
C ILE A 9 -3.35 -35.28 -13.98
N PRO A 10 -3.88 -36.04 -13.00
CA PRO A 10 -5.05 -35.62 -12.23
C PRO A 10 -4.67 -34.40 -11.38
N VAL A 11 -5.26 -33.24 -11.68
CA VAL A 11 -5.10 -32.03 -10.89
C VAL A 11 -5.89 -32.19 -9.58
N VAL A 12 -5.21 -31.98 -8.47
CA VAL A 12 -5.75 -32.01 -7.10
C VAL A 12 -6.67 -30.78 -6.89
N GLU A 13 -7.87 -30.80 -7.49
CA GLU A 13 -8.85 -29.70 -7.40
C GLU A 13 -9.69 -29.75 -6.11
N ASP A 14 -9.95 -30.94 -5.56
CA ASP A 14 -10.81 -31.12 -4.38
C ASP A 14 -10.26 -30.45 -3.11
N ASP A 15 -8.94 -30.44 -2.91
CA ASP A 15 -8.31 -29.77 -1.77
C ASP A 15 -8.37 -28.24 -1.89
N ALA A 16 -8.31 -27.70 -3.11
CA ALA A 16 -8.34 -26.25 -3.34
C ALA A 16 -9.74 -25.69 -3.10
N ASP A 17 -10.78 -26.39 -3.54
CA ASP A 17 -12.17 -26.00 -3.32
C ASP A 17 -12.61 -26.21 -1.87
N ALA A 18 -12.14 -27.26 -1.20
CA ALA A 18 -12.33 -27.43 0.24
C ALA A 18 -11.70 -26.27 1.03
N ARG A 19 -10.46 -25.87 0.70
CA ARG A 19 -9.77 -24.72 1.32
C ARG A 19 -10.47 -23.39 1.04
N ARG A 20 -10.96 -23.18 -0.19
CA ARG A 20 -11.77 -21.99 -0.55
C ARG A 20 -13.08 -21.94 0.26
N ALA A 21 -13.78 -23.07 0.38
CA ALA A 21 -15.01 -23.17 1.16
C ALA A 21 -14.76 -22.91 2.65
N GLU A 22 -13.66 -23.45 3.20
CA GLU A 22 -13.25 -23.22 4.58
C GLU A 22 -12.90 -21.75 4.84
N VAL A 23 -12.09 -21.12 3.97
CA VAL A 23 -11.75 -19.69 4.06
C VAL A 23 -13.01 -18.82 3.96
N LYS A 24 -13.92 -19.13 3.04
CA LYS A 24 -15.19 -18.43 2.88
C LYS A 24 -16.09 -18.59 4.12
N ALA A 25 -16.15 -19.79 4.70
CA ALA A 25 -16.89 -20.05 5.93
C ALA A 25 -16.29 -19.33 7.13
N ARG A 26 -14.96 -19.25 7.24
CA ARG A 26 -14.24 -18.49 8.28
C ARG A 26 -14.55 -17.00 8.17
N MET A 27 -14.45 -16.43 6.96
CA MET A 27 -14.79 -15.02 6.70
C MET A 27 -16.28 -14.73 6.97
N ALA A 28 -17.19 -15.65 6.63
CA ALA A 28 -18.61 -15.52 6.95
C ALA A 28 -18.86 -15.54 8.48
N LYS A 29 -18.16 -16.40 9.23
CA LYS A 29 -18.22 -16.45 10.70
C LYS A 29 -17.67 -15.17 11.33
N GLU A 30 -16.55 -14.63 10.85
CA GLU A 30 -15.98 -13.35 11.33
C GLU A 30 -16.91 -12.16 11.07
N THR A 31 -17.50 -12.09 9.87
CA THR A 31 -18.47 -11.04 9.55
C THR A 31 -19.78 -11.17 10.35
N ALA A 32 -20.18 -12.38 10.76
CA ALA A 32 -21.31 -12.58 11.67
C ALA A 32 -20.98 -12.19 13.12
N LEU A 33 -19.76 -12.46 13.59
CA LEU A 33 -19.28 -12.08 14.92
C LEU A 33 -19.17 -10.55 15.09
N THR A 34 -18.76 -9.84 14.05
CA THR A 34 -18.68 -8.36 14.07
C THR A 34 -20.07 -7.69 14.12
N LYS A 35 -21.11 -8.32 13.58
CA LYS A 35 -22.50 -7.82 13.66
C LYS A 35 -23.11 -7.92 15.07
N LYS A 36 -22.65 -8.88 15.89
CA LYS A 36 -23.19 -9.13 17.24
C LYS A 36 -22.61 -8.23 18.34
N LYS A 37 -21.46 -7.57 18.14
CA LYS A 37 -20.86 -6.67 19.14
C LYS A 37 -21.48 -5.26 19.10
N LYS A 38 -22.76 -5.14 19.49
CA LYS A 38 -23.39 -3.89 19.91
C LYS A 38 -23.22 -3.78 21.44
N GLY A 39 -22.38 -2.87 21.94
CA GLY A 39 -22.42 -2.60 23.39
C GLY A 39 -21.22 -1.99 24.11
N PHE A 40 -20.29 -1.27 23.46
CA PHE A 40 -19.21 -0.60 24.22
C PHE A 40 -18.99 0.88 23.87
N MET A 41 -19.51 1.37 22.75
CA MET A 41 -19.21 2.72 22.25
C MET A 41 -20.42 3.31 21.54
N THR A 42 -20.70 4.60 21.79
CA THR A 42 -21.68 5.34 20.97
C THR A 42 -21.17 5.42 19.53
N PRO A 43 -22.06 5.36 18.52
CA PRO A 43 -21.68 5.46 17.11
C PRO A 43 -20.85 6.72 16.81
N ALA A 44 -21.18 7.84 17.45
CA ALA A 44 -20.46 9.10 17.35
C ALA A 44 -19.01 8.98 17.85
N ARG A 45 -18.79 8.40 19.04
CA ARG A 45 -17.44 8.22 19.61
C ARG A 45 -16.61 7.24 18.78
N LYS A 46 -17.22 6.16 18.26
CA LYS A 46 -16.54 5.20 17.35
C LYS A 46 -16.14 5.86 16.02
N SER A 47 -16.96 6.76 15.48
CA SER A 47 -16.63 7.53 14.27
C SER A 47 -15.46 8.49 14.51
N LYS A 48 -15.52 9.27 15.60
CA LYS A 48 -14.45 10.20 16.00
C LYS A 48 -13.13 9.48 16.24
N LEU A 49 -13.14 8.33 16.91
CA LEU A 49 -11.94 7.54 17.15
C LEU A 49 -11.29 7.04 15.85
N ARG A 50 -12.08 6.54 14.90
CA ARG A 50 -11.55 6.12 13.58
C ARG A 50 -10.94 7.28 12.79
N MET A 51 -11.56 8.46 12.88
CA MET A 51 -11.00 9.67 12.27
C MET A 51 -9.64 10.02 12.89
N LEU A 52 -9.55 10.03 14.22
CA LEU A 52 -8.30 10.29 14.94
C LEU A 52 -7.21 9.27 14.62
N LEU A 53 -7.56 7.98 14.54
CA LEU A 53 -6.61 6.91 14.18
C LEU A 53 -6.05 7.09 12.76
N ARG A 54 -6.90 7.40 11.77
CA ARG A 54 -6.43 7.66 10.39
C ARG A 54 -5.60 8.94 10.31
N LYS A 55 -5.98 9.99 11.04
CA LYS A 55 -5.22 11.25 11.09
C LYS A 55 -3.83 11.00 11.69
N LYS A 56 -3.76 10.29 12.82
CA LYS A 56 -2.50 9.90 13.45
C LYS A 56 -1.65 9.03 12.53
N ALA A 57 -2.24 8.01 11.89
CA ALA A 57 -1.53 7.16 10.94
C ALA A 57 -0.99 7.95 9.74
N ALA A 58 -1.74 8.91 9.22
CA ALA A 58 -1.28 9.78 8.12
C ALA A 58 -0.15 10.72 8.57
N GLU A 59 -0.21 11.27 9.78
CA GLU A 59 0.86 12.09 10.35
C GLU A 59 2.13 11.28 10.62
N GLU A 60 1.99 10.06 11.17
CA GLU A 60 3.12 9.15 11.41
C GLU A 60 3.77 8.70 10.09
N LEU A 61 2.98 8.37 9.07
CA LEU A 61 3.49 8.02 7.73
C LEU A 61 4.33 9.16 7.14
N LYS A 62 3.84 10.40 7.20
CA LYS A 62 4.60 11.59 6.74
C LYS A 62 5.88 11.81 7.53
N LYS A 63 5.85 11.59 8.85
CA LYS A 63 7.02 11.73 9.72
C LYS A 63 8.07 10.66 9.41
N GLU A 64 7.64 9.44 9.14
CA GLU A 64 8.52 8.34 8.74
C GLU A 64 9.14 8.59 7.36
N GLU A 65 8.37 9.07 6.38
CA GLU A 65 8.88 9.48 5.07
C GLU A 65 9.94 10.58 5.17
N ALA A 66 9.70 11.59 6.00
CA ALA A 66 10.66 12.67 6.24
C ALA A 66 11.97 12.13 6.84
N LYS A 67 11.88 11.26 7.86
CA LYS A 67 13.04 10.59 8.46
C LYS A 67 13.78 9.72 7.44
N ARG A 68 13.06 8.93 6.65
CA ARG A 68 13.65 8.08 5.60
C ARG A 68 14.36 8.91 4.54
N LYS A 69 13.81 10.08 4.18
CA LYS A 69 14.45 11.01 3.22
C LYS A 69 15.70 11.68 3.79
N GLU A 70 15.66 12.05 5.07
CA GLU A 70 16.83 12.58 5.78
C GLU A 70 17.93 11.53 5.90
N GLU A 71 17.59 10.33 6.35
CA GLU A 71 18.52 9.21 6.46
C GLU A 71 19.10 8.83 5.08
N ARG A 72 18.28 8.82 4.03
CA ARG A 72 18.76 8.63 2.65
C ARG A 72 19.78 9.71 2.27
N ARG A 73 19.57 10.97 2.63
CA ARG A 73 20.53 12.05 2.36
C ARG A 73 21.83 11.85 3.15
N ARG A 74 21.73 11.46 4.42
CA ARG A 74 22.90 11.14 5.26
C ARG A 74 23.73 10.01 4.64
N ILE A 75 23.10 8.88 4.32
CA ILE A 75 23.77 7.71 3.73
C ILE A 75 24.39 8.04 2.37
N VAL A 76 23.70 8.81 1.51
CA VAL A 76 24.26 9.21 0.22
C VAL A 76 25.48 10.11 0.41
N GLY A 77 25.44 11.05 1.35
CA GLY A 77 26.60 11.88 1.68
C GLY A 77 27.78 11.07 2.21
N GLU A 78 27.53 10.08 3.07
CA GLU A 78 28.57 9.19 3.61
C GLU A 78 29.18 8.29 2.53
N ARG A 79 28.36 7.77 1.62
CA ARG A 79 28.82 6.85 0.56
C ARG A 79 29.54 7.58 -0.58
N CYS A 80 29.01 8.72 -1.04
CA CYS A 80 29.59 9.45 -2.15
C CYS A 80 30.74 10.38 -1.73
N GLY A 81 30.84 10.73 -0.44
CA GLY A 81 31.88 11.61 0.08
C GLY A 81 31.79 13.03 -0.45
N LYS A 82 32.91 13.76 -0.32
CA LYS A 82 33.07 15.12 -0.87
C LYS A 82 33.69 15.06 -2.26
N GLU A 83 33.40 16.07 -3.05
CA GLU A 83 34.02 16.25 -4.37
C GLU A 83 35.54 16.29 -4.24
N LYS A 84 36.22 15.48 -5.06
CA LYS A 84 37.68 15.51 -5.15
C LYS A 84 38.13 16.88 -5.67
N PRO A 85 39.21 17.46 -5.12
CA PRO A 85 39.75 18.71 -5.61
C PRO A 85 40.15 18.53 -7.08
N ILE A 86 39.96 19.57 -7.87
CA ILE A 86 40.33 19.61 -9.30
C ILE A 86 41.24 20.80 -9.62
N GLU A 87 41.32 21.77 -8.71
CA GLU A 87 42.11 22.99 -8.89
C GLU A 87 43.58 22.74 -8.54
N ASN A 88 44.49 23.26 -9.37
CA ASN A 88 45.95 23.18 -9.19
C ASN A 88 46.51 21.74 -9.12
N ILE A 89 45.88 20.79 -9.82
CA ILE A 89 46.37 19.41 -9.92
C ILE A 89 47.06 19.20 -11.26
N PRO A 90 48.24 18.54 -11.30
CA PRO A 90 48.87 18.13 -12.55
C PRO A 90 47.98 17.17 -13.36
N ASP A 91 48.14 17.15 -14.69
CA ASP A 91 47.36 16.32 -15.61
C ASP A 91 47.30 14.83 -15.22
N ASP A 92 48.38 14.29 -14.66
CA ASP A 92 48.46 12.90 -14.22
C ASP A 92 47.59 12.62 -12.97
N GLY A 93 47.52 13.60 -12.06
CA GLY A 93 46.61 13.55 -10.92
C GLY A 93 45.15 13.60 -11.37
N LEU A 94 44.84 14.38 -12.41
CA LEU A 94 43.51 14.44 -12.99
C LEU A 94 43.09 13.10 -13.62
N ARG A 95 44.01 12.42 -14.34
CA ARG A 95 43.77 11.08 -14.89
C ARG A 95 43.46 10.05 -13.79
N THR A 96 44.22 10.10 -12.69
CA THR A 96 44.00 9.23 -11.54
C THR A 96 42.61 9.43 -10.94
N ILE A 97 42.20 10.68 -10.73
CA ILE A 97 40.87 11.02 -10.19
C ILE A 97 39.75 10.47 -11.09
N VAL A 98 39.87 10.65 -12.41
CA VAL A 98 38.89 10.13 -13.38
C VAL A 98 38.80 8.60 -13.31
N GLN A 99 39.95 7.92 -13.25
CA GLN A 99 39.98 6.46 -13.16
C GLN A 99 39.33 5.94 -11.88
N GLU A 100 39.58 6.60 -10.74
CA GLU A 100 38.97 6.23 -9.47
C GLU A 100 37.45 6.41 -9.48
N TYR A 101 36.92 7.50 -10.06
CA TYR A 101 35.48 7.68 -10.23
C TYR A 101 34.88 6.63 -11.16
N TYR A 102 35.55 6.31 -12.27
CA TYR A 102 35.11 5.27 -13.20
C TYR A 102 35.00 3.91 -12.50
N ASN A 103 36.04 3.50 -11.76
CA ASN A 103 36.03 2.24 -11.01
C ASN A 103 34.91 2.21 -9.95
N HIS A 104 34.68 3.34 -9.27
CA HIS A 104 33.61 3.45 -8.28
C HIS A 104 32.21 3.35 -8.92
N ILE A 105 32.01 3.97 -10.09
CA ILE A 105 30.75 3.87 -10.84
C ILE A 105 30.50 2.43 -11.26
N LEU A 106 31.50 1.74 -11.83
CA LEU A 106 31.36 0.34 -12.21
C LEU A 106 30.95 -0.57 -11.04
N ALA A 107 31.62 -0.43 -9.89
CA ALA A 107 31.26 -1.20 -8.69
C ALA A 107 29.84 -0.88 -8.19
N CYS A 108 29.42 0.38 -8.29
CA CYS A 108 28.06 0.80 -7.94
C CYS A 108 27.01 0.26 -8.92
N GLU A 109 27.31 0.20 -10.21
CA GLU A 109 26.42 -0.38 -11.24
C GLU A 109 26.25 -1.89 -11.05
N ASP A 110 27.34 -2.60 -10.74
CA ASP A 110 27.30 -4.04 -10.44
C ASP A 110 26.41 -4.33 -9.22
N ALA A 111 26.65 -3.63 -8.10
CA ALA A 111 25.82 -3.77 -6.91
C ALA A 111 24.35 -3.34 -7.13
N LYS A 112 24.12 -2.35 -8.00
CA LYS A 112 22.77 -1.93 -8.38
C LYS A 112 22.05 -3.03 -9.15
N TYR A 113 22.71 -3.66 -10.12
CA TYR A 113 22.14 -4.74 -10.91
C TYR A 113 21.65 -5.88 -10.02
N ASP A 114 22.49 -6.33 -9.09
CA ASP A 114 22.13 -7.37 -8.11
C ASP A 114 20.90 -7.01 -7.27
N LEU A 115 20.79 -5.75 -6.84
CA LEU A 115 19.64 -5.25 -6.09
C LEU A 115 18.38 -5.21 -6.95
N GLU A 116 18.48 -4.72 -8.19
CA GLU A 116 17.36 -4.66 -9.12
C GLU A 116 16.83 -6.06 -9.47
N MET A 117 17.73 -7.04 -9.67
CA MET A 117 17.35 -8.42 -9.89
C MET A 117 16.59 -9.02 -8.70
N LYS A 118 17.05 -8.76 -7.46
CA LYS A 118 16.35 -9.19 -6.24
C LYS A 118 14.98 -8.51 -6.11
N LEU A 119 14.88 -7.22 -6.40
CA LEU A 119 13.60 -6.49 -6.38
C LEU A 119 12.62 -7.07 -7.39
N MET A 120 13.07 -7.35 -8.61
CA MET A 120 12.23 -7.93 -9.65
C MET A 120 11.65 -9.29 -9.22
N VAL A 121 12.49 -10.18 -8.67
CA VAL A 121 12.02 -11.49 -8.16
C VAL A 121 11.03 -11.32 -7.01
N ASN A 122 11.28 -10.38 -6.10
CA ASN A 122 10.37 -10.09 -5.01
C ASN A 122 9.02 -9.56 -5.52
N ASP A 123 9.01 -8.66 -6.50
CA ASP A 123 7.80 -8.12 -7.10
C ASP A 123 6.96 -9.24 -7.75
N PHE A 124 7.60 -10.13 -8.52
CA PHE A 124 6.93 -11.32 -9.06
C PHE A 124 6.34 -12.20 -7.95
N THR A 125 7.10 -12.42 -6.89
CA THR A 125 6.65 -13.23 -5.74
C THR A 125 5.46 -12.58 -5.03
N ILE A 126 5.48 -11.26 -4.84
CA ILE A 126 4.37 -10.50 -4.25
C ILE A 126 3.11 -10.63 -5.10
N VAL A 127 3.24 -10.48 -6.43
CA VAL A 127 2.11 -10.62 -7.36
C VAL A 127 1.53 -12.04 -7.31
N ASP A 128 2.38 -13.05 -7.35
CA ASP A 128 1.97 -14.45 -7.26
C ASP A 128 1.25 -14.76 -5.93
N LEU A 129 1.83 -14.34 -4.80
CA LEU A 129 1.20 -14.49 -3.48
C LEU A 129 -0.12 -13.71 -3.38
N THR A 130 -0.19 -12.52 -3.95
CA THR A 130 -1.41 -11.70 -3.99
C THR A 130 -2.51 -12.40 -4.79
N ASN A 131 -2.16 -13.00 -5.93
CA ASN A 131 -3.08 -13.78 -6.74
C ASN A 131 -3.58 -15.02 -5.99
N LYS A 132 -2.67 -15.79 -5.35
CA LYS A 132 -3.01 -16.95 -4.51
C LYS A 132 -3.99 -16.58 -3.38
N VAL A 133 -3.73 -15.48 -2.68
CA VAL A 133 -4.64 -14.98 -1.63
C VAL A 133 -5.99 -14.56 -2.21
N THR A 134 -6.01 -13.93 -3.38
CA THR A 134 -7.24 -13.48 -4.05
C THR A 134 -8.09 -14.66 -4.51
N ASP A 135 -7.48 -15.68 -5.11
CA ASP A 135 -8.17 -16.89 -5.56
C ASP A 135 -8.74 -17.71 -4.39
N LEU A 136 -8.02 -17.79 -3.25
CA LEU A 136 -8.53 -18.41 -2.02
C LEU A 136 -9.73 -17.66 -1.41
N ARG A 137 -9.76 -16.33 -1.54
CA ARG A 137 -10.85 -15.47 -1.04
C ARG A 137 -12.04 -15.43 -2.01
N GLY A 138 -11.88 -15.97 -3.22
CA GLY A 138 -12.80 -15.84 -4.33
C GLY A 138 -12.60 -14.52 -5.07
N ARG A 139 -12.19 -14.61 -6.34
CA ARG A 139 -11.97 -13.49 -7.28
C ARG A 139 -13.11 -12.46 -7.27
N PHE A 140 -14.33 -12.91 -7.02
CA PHE A 140 -15.52 -12.06 -6.90
C PHE A 140 -16.19 -12.24 -5.54
N VAL A 141 -15.73 -11.50 -4.54
CA VAL A 141 -16.47 -11.35 -3.27
C VAL A 141 -17.74 -10.56 -3.58
N LYS A 142 -18.85 -11.26 -3.87
CA LYS A 142 -20.14 -10.65 -4.20
C LYS A 142 -20.53 -9.63 -3.11
N PRO A 143 -20.50 -8.32 -3.41
CA PRO A 143 -20.89 -7.32 -2.43
C PRO A 143 -22.34 -7.56 -2.05
N THR A 144 -22.66 -7.53 -0.76
CA THR A 144 -24.06 -7.63 -0.32
C THR A 144 -24.80 -6.39 -0.83
N LEU A 145 -25.73 -6.59 -1.79
CA LEU A 145 -26.54 -5.52 -2.35
C LEU A 145 -27.33 -4.86 -1.21
N LYS A 146 -27.05 -3.57 -0.95
CA LYS A 146 -27.87 -2.74 -0.06
C LYS A 146 -28.85 -1.96 -0.91
N LYS A 147 -30.08 -1.80 -0.43
CA LYS A 147 -31.04 -0.87 -1.05
C LYS A 147 -30.48 0.55 -0.87
N VAL A 148 -29.97 1.14 -1.96
CA VAL A 148 -29.46 2.52 -1.96
C VAL A 148 -30.54 3.40 -2.57
N ALA A 149 -31.08 4.33 -1.79
CA ALA A 149 -31.92 5.40 -2.34
C ALA A 149 -31.00 6.42 -3.04
N LYS A 150 -31.13 6.56 -4.36
CA LYS A 150 -30.21 7.35 -5.21
C LYS A 150 -30.08 8.84 -4.80
N PHE A 151 -31.05 9.37 -4.06
CA PHE A 151 -31.17 10.80 -3.78
C PHE A 151 -31.26 11.18 -2.30
N GLU A 152 -31.44 10.22 -1.37
CA GLU A 152 -31.59 10.53 0.07
C GLU A 152 -30.33 11.17 0.66
N ASP A 153 -29.14 10.62 0.35
CA ASP A 153 -27.88 11.15 0.87
C ASP A 153 -27.57 12.56 0.31
N LYS A 154 -27.98 12.84 -0.93
CA LYS A 154 -27.83 14.17 -1.54
C LYS A 154 -28.80 15.19 -0.95
N PHE A 155 -30.05 14.79 -0.71
CA PHE A 155 -31.06 15.64 -0.05
C PHE A 155 -30.68 15.94 1.41
N ALA A 156 -30.18 14.95 2.14
CA ALA A 156 -29.69 15.13 3.51
C ALA A 156 -28.51 16.13 3.57
N GLN A 157 -27.59 16.08 2.59
CA GLN A 157 -26.50 17.05 2.49
C GLN A 157 -26.98 18.48 2.16
N LEU A 158 -27.94 18.61 1.23
CA LEU A 158 -28.53 19.91 0.89
C LEU A 158 -29.27 20.52 2.08
N ASN A 159 -30.08 19.72 2.79
CA ASN A 159 -30.79 20.15 3.99
C ASN A 159 -29.83 20.54 5.13
N LYS A 160 -28.73 19.79 5.30
CA LYS A 160 -27.71 20.11 6.30
C LYS A 160 -26.99 21.42 5.99
N LYS A 161 -26.61 21.67 4.73
CA LYS A 161 -26.01 22.94 4.29
C LYS A 161 -26.98 24.12 4.44
N ALA A 162 -28.25 23.92 4.12
CA ALA A 162 -29.29 24.93 4.30
C ALA A 162 -29.50 25.27 5.78
N ALA A 163 -29.50 24.26 6.66
CA ALA A 163 -29.59 24.46 8.10
C ALA A 163 -28.35 25.17 8.69
N GLU A 164 -27.14 24.82 8.23
CA GLU A 164 -25.90 25.51 8.62
C GLU A 164 -25.90 26.98 8.16
N PHE A 165 -26.38 27.26 6.96
CA PHE A 165 -26.51 28.63 6.44
C PHE A 165 -27.54 29.43 7.24
N LYS A 166 -28.70 28.82 7.53
CA LYS A 166 -29.78 29.44 8.34
C LYS A 166 -29.32 29.75 9.76
N PHE A 167 -28.62 28.81 10.41
CA PHE A 167 -28.08 29.01 11.76
C PHE A 167 -27.04 30.14 11.79
N LYS A 168 -26.17 30.20 10.78
CA LYS A 168 -25.19 31.28 10.67
C LYS A 168 -25.86 32.64 10.46
N SER A 169 -26.88 32.72 9.60
CA SER A 169 -27.63 33.96 9.40
C SER A 169 -28.43 34.42 10.63
N GLU A 170 -28.98 33.49 11.42
CA GLU A 170 -29.70 33.81 12.67
C GLU A 170 -28.73 34.30 13.77
N LEU A 171 -27.53 33.72 13.83
CA LEU A 171 -26.49 34.15 14.77
C LEU A 171 -25.92 35.54 14.42
N ASP A 172 -25.70 35.80 13.13
CA ASP A 172 -25.24 37.11 12.64
C ASP A 172 -26.30 38.22 12.79
N GLN A 173 -27.59 37.88 13.00
CA GLN A 173 -28.68 38.83 13.25
C GLN A 173 -28.90 39.16 14.73
N THR A 174 -28.33 38.37 15.64
CA THR A 174 -28.53 38.49 17.09
C THR A 174 -27.34 39.08 17.83
N LEU A 175 -26.27 39.43 17.11
CA LEU A 175 -25.09 40.18 17.55
C LEU A 175 -25.04 41.54 16.84
#